data_AF-A0A0M2HCZ7-F1
#
_entry.id   AF-A0A0M2HCZ7-F1
#
_cell.length_a   1.000
_cell.length_b   1.000
_cell.length_c   1.000
_cell.angle_alpha   90.00
_cell.angle_beta   90.00
_cell.angle_gamma   90.00
#
_symmetry.space_group_name_H-M   'P 1'
#
loop_
_entity.id
_entity.type
_entity.pdbx_description
1 polymer ?
#
loop_
_entity_poly.entity_id
_entity_poly.type
_entity_poly.pdbx_seq_one_letter_code
_entity_poly.pdbx_strand_id
1 'polypeptide(L)'
;MRITYRILSFAICALVALQAASHAWASAGLGLYIAEGGVVDASAQEGPPPFPEVMGFMIHGMNGMFVIPALALILLIVSFFAKIRRGVAFAAGVFGLVILQVTLGLFGHGIPLLGFLHGVNALLLFTTALLAGLNASKRRVSARADAVAAPTAASASA
;
A
#
# COMPACT_ATOMS: atom_id res chain seq x y z
N MET A 1 7.87 19.27 0.21
CA MET A 1 7.03 18.08 -0.02
C MET A 1 7.72 16.83 -0.58
N ARG A 2 8.98 16.88 -1.07
CA ARG A 2 9.68 15.69 -1.60
C ARG A 2 9.84 14.55 -0.57
N ILE A 3 10.23 14.88 0.66
CA ILE A 3 10.40 13.90 1.75
C ILE A 3 9.05 13.30 2.13
N THR A 4 8.04 14.14 2.35
CA THR A 4 6.66 13.71 2.63
C THR A 4 6.14 12.75 1.56
N TYR A 5 6.28 13.10 0.28
CA TYR A 5 5.91 12.23 -0.85
C TYR A 5 6.59 10.85 -0.76
N ARG A 6 7.90 10.84 -0.49
CA ARG A 6 8.68 9.60 -0.36
C ARG A 6 8.20 8.75 0.81
N ILE A 7 8.02 9.36 1.98
CA ILE A 7 7.56 8.67 3.20
C ILE A 7 6.18 8.07 2.96
N LEU A 8 5.23 8.85 2.43
CA LEU A 8 3.88 8.37 2.13
C LEU A 8 3.89 7.21 1.13
N SER A 9 4.73 7.29 0.08
CA SER A 9 4.86 6.21 -0.90
C SER A 9 5.30 4.88 -0.25
N PHE A 10 6.32 4.92 0.61
CA PHE A 10 6.79 3.72 1.32
C PHE A 10 5.85 3.28 2.45
N ALA A 11 5.15 4.21 3.09
CA ALA A 11 4.12 3.89 4.08
C ALA A 11 2.99 3.07 3.43
N ILE A 12 2.53 3.47 2.24
CA ILE A 12 1.53 2.68 1.48
C ILE A 12 2.07 1.28 1.16
N CYS A 13 3.34 1.14 0.77
CA CYS A 13 3.96 -0.18 0.55
C CYS A 13 3.89 -1.05 1.81
N ALA A 14 4.27 -0.49 2.97
CA ALA A 14 4.24 -1.20 4.25
C ALA A 14 2.81 -1.59 4.65
N LEU A 15 1.84 -0.72 4.43
CA LEU A 15 0.43 -1.00 4.71
C LEU A 15 -0.13 -2.10 3.80
N VAL A 16 0.22 -2.12 2.51
CA VAL A 16 -0.19 -3.21 1.61
C VAL A 16 0.47 -4.54 2.02
N ALA A 17 1.73 -4.52 2.44
CA ALA A 17 2.41 -5.71 2.95
C ALA A 17 1.76 -6.23 4.25
N LEU A 18 1.44 -5.32 5.19
CA LEU A 18 0.72 -5.66 6.42
C LEU A 18 -0.65 -6.26 6.11
N GLN A 19 -1.39 -5.69 5.14
CA GLN A 19 -2.69 -6.19 4.70
C GLN A 19 -2.62 -7.61 4.11
N ALA A 20 -1.60 -7.89 3.30
CA ALA A 20 -1.40 -9.22 2.74
C ALA A 20 -1.00 -10.22 3.83
N ALA A 21 -0.10 -9.84 4.74
CA ALA A 21 0.33 -10.67 5.85
C ALA A 21 -0.82 -10.99 6.82
N SER A 22 -1.67 -10.01 7.14
CA SER A 22 -2.82 -10.22 8.03
C SER A 22 -3.85 -11.15 7.42
N HIS A 23 -4.08 -11.06 6.10
CA HIS A 23 -4.98 -11.97 5.41
C HIS A 23 -4.41 -13.40 5.34
N ALA A 24 -3.11 -13.55 5.10
CA ALA A 24 -2.44 -14.86 5.12
C ALA A 24 -2.50 -15.49 6.52
N TRP A 25 -2.26 -14.71 7.57
CA TRP A 25 -2.40 -15.14 8.96
C TRP A 25 -3.83 -15.61 9.28
N ALA A 26 -4.84 -14.83 8.90
CA ALA A 26 -6.25 -15.22 9.04
C ALA A 26 -6.59 -16.52 8.30
N SER A 27 -6.07 -16.68 7.08
CA SER A 27 -6.30 -17.86 6.25
C SER A 27 -5.64 -19.11 6.84
N ALA A 28 -4.43 -18.97 7.40
CA ALA A 28 -3.74 -20.06 8.09
C ALA A 28 -4.46 -20.46 9.38
N GLY A 29 -4.91 -19.49 10.18
CA GLY A 29 -5.69 -19.75 11.39
C GLY A 29 -7.03 -20.43 11.09
N LEU A 30 -7.72 -20.01 10.02
CA LEU A 30 -8.93 -20.70 9.54
C LEU A 30 -8.65 -22.16 9.18
N GLY A 31 -7.55 -22.42 8.47
CA GLY A 31 -7.13 -23.78 8.13
C GLY A 31 -6.88 -24.64 9.37
N LEU A 32 -6.21 -24.10 10.38
CA LEU A 32 -5.96 -24.79 11.65
C LEU A 32 -7.25 -25.03 12.42
N TYR A 33 -8.11 -24.01 12.55
CA TYR A 33 -9.40 -24.11 13.22
C TYR A 33 -10.27 -25.23 12.63
N ILE A 34 -10.35 -25.32 11.30
CA ILE A 34 -11.08 -26.39 10.61
C ILE A 34 -10.42 -27.75 10.85
N ALA A 35 -9.08 -27.83 10.80
CA ALA A 35 -8.35 -29.07 11.03
C ALA A 35 -8.56 -29.63 12.45
N GLU A 36 -8.82 -28.77 13.43
CA GLU A 36 -9.12 -29.13 14.82
C GLU A 36 -10.61 -29.45 15.05
N GLY A 37 -11.44 -29.48 14.00
CA GLY A 37 -12.86 -29.81 14.06
C GLY A 37 -13.78 -28.60 14.21
N GLY A 38 -13.25 -27.39 14.09
CA GLY A 38 -14.02 -26.15 14.03
C GLY A 38 -14.91 -26.07 12.79
N VAL A 39 -16.04 -25.36 12.91
CA VAL A 39 -17.02 -25.17 11.83
C VAL A 39 -17.26 -23.68 11.64
N VAL A 40 -17.20 -23.22 10.39
CA VAL A 40 -17.56 -21.85 10.01
C VAL A 40 -18.80 -21.90 9.13
N ASP A 41 -19.90 -21.38 9.65
CA ASP A 41 -21.17 -21.23 8.94
C ASP A 41 -21.70 -19.79 9.07
N ALA A 42 -22.93 -19.54 8.65
CA ALA A 42 -23.54 -18.22 8.75
C ALA A 42 -23.68 -17.73 10.21
N SER A 43 -23.87 -18.64 11.17
CA SER A 43 -24.03 -18.26 12.58
C SER A 43 -22.72 -17.74 13.19
N ALA A 44 -21.57 -18.16 12.64
CA ALA A 44 -20.25 -17.67 13.04
C ALA A 44 -20.02 -16.18 12.71
N GLN A 45 -20.89 -15.55 11.91
CA GLN A 45 -20.84 -14.11 11.60
C GLN A 45 -21.53 -13.26 12.67
N GLU A 46 -22.47 -13.83 13.44
CA GLU A 46 -23.27 -13.09 14.43
C GLU A 46 -22.76 -13.30 15.87
N GLY A 47 -21.90 -14.30 16.08
CA GLY A 47 -21.31 -14.64 17.37
C GLY A 47 -19.93 -13.98 17.63
N PRO A 48 -19.34 -14.24 18.81
CA PRO A 48 -17.94 -13.89 19.06
C PRO A 48 -17.01 -14.58 18.04
N PRO A 49 -15.84 -13.99 17.73
CA PRO A 49 -14.91 -14.59 16.77
C PRO A 49 -14.58 -16.05 17.12
N PRO A 50 -14.76 -17.02 16.19
CA PRO A 50 -14.55 -18.44 16.47
C PRO A 50 -13.08 -18.81 16.74
N PHE A 51 -12.14 -17.99 16.26
CA PHE A 51 -10.71 -18.13 16.49
C PHE A 51 -10.03 -16.74 16.44
N PRO A 52 -8.88 -16.55 17.13
CA PRO A 52 -8.23 -15.25 17.23
C PRO A 52 -7.82 -14.64 15.88
N GLU A 53 -7.38 -15.46 14.93
CA GLU A 53 -6.83 -15.02 13.64
C GLU A 53 -7.89 -14.41 12.71
N VAL A 54 -9.19 -14.51 13.02
CA VAL A 54 -10.25 -13.74 12.34
C VAL A 54 -9.94 -12.24 12.34
N MET A 55 -9.21 -11.75 13.36
CA MET A 55 -8.74 -10.37 13.41
C MET A 55 -7.89 -9.98 12.19
N GLY A 56 -7.21 -10.93 11.55
CA GLY A 56 -6.44 -10.66 10.33
C GLY A 56 -7.32 -10.22 9.15
N PHE A 57 -8.55 -10.73 9.03
CA PHE A 57 -9.55 -10.26 8.06
C PHE A 57 -10.04 -8.85 8.41
N MET A 58 -10.26 -8.56 9.70
CA MET A 58 -10.65 -7.23 10.15
C MET A 58 -9.55 -6.19 9.88
N ILE A 59 -8.30 -6.52 10.21
CA ILE A 59 -7.12 -5.69 9.91
C ILE A 59 -7.02 -5.45 8.40
N HIS A 60 -7.16 -6.51 7.60
CA HIS A 60 -7.14 -6.43 6.13
C HIS A 60 -8.19 -5.44 5.61
N GLY A 61 -9.45 -5.61 6.04
CA GLY A 61 -10.60 -4.81 5.63
C GLY A 61 -10.49 -3.35 6.07
N MET A 62 -10.24 -3.08 7.35
CA MET A 62 -10.14 -1.71 7.88
C MET A 62 -8.96 -0.94 7.26
N ASN A 63 -7.81 -1.58 7.12
CA ASN A 63 -6.64 -0.96 6.50
C ASN A 63 -6.90 -0.63 5.01
N GLY A 64 -7.55 -1.54 4.28
CA GLY A 64 -7.86 -1.39 2.86
C GLY A 64 -8.97 -0.37 2.57
N MET A 65 -9.96 -0.28 3.44
CA MET A 65 -11.12 0.59 3.24
C MET A 65 -10.86 2.03 3.70
N PHE A 66 -9.98 2.24 4.68
CA PHE A 66 -9.81 3.56 5.30
C PHE A 66 -8.37 4.08 5.24
N VAL A 67 -7.41 3.34 5.77
CA VAL A 67 -6.04 3.85 5.99
C VAL A 67 -5.30 4.04 4.66
N ILE A 68 -5.25 3.01 3.80
CA ILE A 68 -4.60 3.10 2.49
C ILE A 68 -5.26 4.18 1.60
N PRO A 69 -6.60 4.25 1.45
CA PRO A 69 -7.27 5.32 0.71
C PRO A 69 -6.95 6.72 1.21
N ALA A 70 -6.96 6.94 2.52
CA ALA A 70 -6.61 8.25 3.09
C ALA A 70 -5.16 8.63 2.73
N LEU A 71 -4.20 7.73 2.91
CA LEU A 71 -2.80 8.00 2.58
C LEU A 71 -2.58 8.19 1.08
N ALA A 72 -3.28 7.45 0.23
CA ALA A 72 -3.20 7.61 -1.22
C ALA A 72 -3.74 8.97 -1.68
N LEU A 73 -4.85 9.43 -1.11
CA LEU A 73 -5.38 10.77 -1.35
C LEU A 73 -4.40 11.86 -0.89
N ILE A 74 -3.84 11.72 0.31
CA ILE A 74 -2.82 12.64 0.82
C ILE A 74 -1.58 12.63 -0.09
N LEU A 75 -1.12 11.47 -0.54
CA LEU A 75 -0.01 11.35 -1.49
C LEU A 75 -0.32 12.11 -2.80
N LEU A 76 -1.53 11.98 -3.33
CA LEU A 76 -1.97 12.70 -4.52
C LEU A 76 -1.94 14.21 -4.30
N ILE A 77 -2.49 14.71 -3.20
CA ILE A 77 -2.45 16.14 -2.84
C ILE A 77 -1.00 16.63 -2.72
N VAL A 78 -0.17 15.89 -1.98
CA VAL A 78 1.26 16.21 -1.76
C VAL A 78 2.05 16.20 -3.08
N SER A 79 1.64 15.39 -4.05
CA SER A 79 2.35 15.23 -5.33
C SER A 79 2.44 16.52 -6.15
N PHE A 80 1.41 17.37 -6.10
CA PHE A 80 1.36 18.68 -6.79
C PHE A 80 2.46 19.63 -6.29
N PHE A 81 2.83 19.51 -5.02
CA PHE A 81 3.83 20.36 -4.37
C PHE A 81 5.23 19.72 -4.32
N ALA A 82 5.34 18.42 -4.64
CA ALA A 82 6.60 17.68 -4.52
C ALA A 82 7.62 18.04 -5.60
N LYS A 83 7.20 18.60 -6.74
CA LYS A 83 8.06 18.98 -7.88
C LYS A 83 8.97 17.83 -8.35
N ILE A 84 8.46 16.60 -8.32
CA ILE A 84 9.14 15.38 -8.80
C ILE A 84 8.67 15.10 -10.23
N ARG A 85 9.60 14.83 -11.16
CA ARG A 85 9.23 14.44 -12.53
C ARG A 85 8.35 13.20 -12.49
N ARG A 86 7.19 13.25 -13.14
CA ARG A 86 6.14 12.22 -13.11
C ARG A 86 5.58 11.91 -11.71
N GLY A 87 5.84 12.73 -10.69
CA GLY A 87 5.35 12.50 -9.32
C GLY A 87 3.82 12.48 -9.25
N VAL A 88 3.16 13.44 -9.90
CA VAL A 88 1.68 13.46 -9.98
C VAL A 88 1.15 12.23 -10.71
N ALA A 89 1.77 11.82 -11.81
CA ALA A 89 1.35 10.63 -12.57
C ALA A 89 1.43 9.34 -11.73
N PHE A 90 2.51 9.16 -10.96
CA PHE A 90 2.63 8.02 -10.05
C PHE A 90 1.60 8.08 -8.92
N ALA A 91 1.40 9.24 -8.30
CA ALA A 91 0.43 9.38 -7.21
C ALA A 91 -1.02 9.18 -7.68
N ALA A 92 -1.36 9.67 -8.87
CA ALA A 92 -2.65 9.41 -9.51
C ALA A 92 -2.82 7.93 -9.86
N GLY A 93 -1.76 7.26 -10.33
CA GLY A 93 -1.77 5.81 -10.54
C GLY A 93 -2.02 5.02 -9.25
N VAL A 94 -1.33 5.37 -8.15
CA VAL A 94 -1.57 4.78 -6.82
C VAL A 94 -3.03 5.00 -6.41
N PHE A 95 -3.54 6.23 -6.48
CA PHE A 95 -4.90 6.54 -6.07
C PHE A 95 -5.96 5.82 -6.92
N GLY A 96 -5.78 5.77 -8.24
CA GLY A 96 -6.66 5.03 -9.15
C GLY A 96 -6.66 3.53 -8.87
N LEU A 97 -5.49 2.94 -8.60
CA LEU A 97 -5.38 1.53 -8.22
C LEU A 97 -6.03 1.26 -6.86
N VAL A 98 -6.00 2.21 -5.91
CA VAL A 98 -6.71 2.07 -4.63
C VAL A 98 -8.22 2.08 -4.82
N ILE A 99 -8.76 2.97 -5.66
CA ILE A 99 -10.20 2.97 -5.99
C ILE A 99 -10.59 1.61 -6.56
N LEU A 100 -9.84 1.12 -7.55
CA LEU A 100 -10.08 -0.19 -8.13
C LEU A 100 -9.95 -1.32 -7.09
N GLN A 101 -8.95 -1.25 -6.20
CA GLN A 101 -8.73 -2.24 -5.14
C GLN A 101 -9.96 -2.37 -4.22
N VAL A 102 -10.48 -1.23 -3.77
CA VAL A 102 -11.66 -1.17 -2.90
C VAL A 102 -12.88 -1.75 -3.60
N THR A 103 -13.12 -1.34 -4.86
CA THR A 103 -14.22 -1.88 -5.68
C THR A 103 -14.12 -3.40 -5.79
N LEU A 104 -12.96 -3.94 -6.16
CA LEU A 104 -12.75 -5.39 -6.28
C LEU A 104 -12.92 -6.11 -4.94
N GLY A 105 -12.50 -5.50 -3.82
CA GLY A 105 -12.66 -6.06 -2.48
C GLY A 105 -14.13 -6.19 -2.07
N LEU A 106 -14.90 -5.11 -2.22
CA LEU A 106 -16.33 -5.09 -1.86
C LEU A 106 -17.15 -6.10 -2.69
N PHE A 107 -16.89 -6.19 -4.00
CA PHE A 107 -17.60 -7.13 -4.87
C PHE A 107 -17.05 -8.56 -4.82
N GLY A 108 -15.85 -8.76 -4.26
CA GLY A 108 -15.22 -10.08 -4.09
C GLY A 108 -16.03 -11.04 -3.21
N HIS A 109 -16.85 -10.51 -2.30
CA HIS A 109 -17.73 -11.31 -1.44
C HIS A 109 -18.84 -12.04 -2.21
N GLY A 110 -19.22 -11.55 -3.39
CA GLY A 110 -20.25 -12.18 -4.24
C GLY A 110 -19.67 -12.94 -5.44
N ILE A 111 -18.47 -12.57 -5.92
CA ILE A 111 -17.85 -13.13 -7.12
C ILE A 111 -16.39 -13.48 -6.81
N PRO A 112 -16.07 -14.76 -6.53
CA PRO A 112 -14.73 -15.17 -6.09
C PRO A 112 -13.59 -14.76 -7.04
N LEU A 113 -13.84 -14.74 -8.35
CA LEU A 113 -12.87 -14.27 -9.34
C LEU A 113 -12.41 -12.82 -9.10
N LEU A 114 -13.29 -11.96 -8.58
CA LEU A 114 -12.92 -10.58 -8.24
C LEU A 114 -11.96 -10.53 -7.05
N GLY A 115 -12.02 -11.51 -6.14
CA GLY A 115 -11.03 -11.68 -5.07
C GLY A 115 -9.63 -12.03 -5.62
N PHE A 116 -9.55 -12.85 -6.66
CA PHE A 116 -8.27 -13.10 -7.34
C PHE A 116 -7.73 -11.84 -8.02
N LEU A 117 -8.57 -11.12 -8.75
CA LEU A 117 -8.18 -9.84 -9.39
C LEU A 117 -7.79 -8.78 -8.36
N HIS A 118 -8.44 -8.76 -7.20
CA HIS A 118 -8.07 -7.92 -6.06
C HIS A 118 -6.63 -8.22 -5.59
N GLY A 119 -6.24 -9.49 -5.48
CA GLY A 119 -4.87 -9.88 -5.16
C GLY A 119 -3.85 -9.39 -6.21
N VAL A 120 -4.15 -9.52 -7.50
CA VAL A 120 -3.30 -9.01 -8.58
C VAL A 120 -3.17 -7.48 -8.53
N ASN A 121 -4.28 -6.77 -8.33
CA ASN A 121 -4.28 -5.31 -8.25
C ASN A 121 -3.52 -4.80 -7.01
N ALA A 122 -3.50 -5.56 -5.90
CA ALA A 122 -2.69 -5.22 -4.72
C ALA A 122 -1.19 -5.19 -5.05
N LEU A 123 -0.71 -6.14 -5.87
CA LEU A 123 0.68 -6.16 -6.33
C LEU A 123 0.99 -4.96 -7.22
N LEU A 124 0.09 -4.62 -8.15
CA LEU A 124 0.24 -3.43 -9.00
C LEU A 124 0.27 -2.14 -8.17
N LEU A 125 -0.61 -2.02 -7.17
CA LEU A 125 -0.65 -0.91 -6.23
C LEU A 125 0.68 -0.79 -5.46
N PHE A 126 1.13 -1.89 -4.86
CA PHE A 126 2.41 -1.95 -4.14
C PHE A 126 3.57 -1.52 -5.04
N THR A 127 3.69 -2.12 -6.23
CA THR A 127 4.78 -1.80 -7.16
C THR A 127 4.72 -0.35 -7.62
N THR A 128 3.54 0.20 -7.89
CA THR A 128 3.39 1.60 -8.31
C THR A 128 3.81 2.56 -7.19
N ALA A 129 3.41 2.29 -5.94
CA ALA A 129 3.83 3.06 -4.77
C ALA A 129 5.34 2.92 -4.51
N LEU A 130 5.91 1.74 -4.70
CA LEU A 130 7.35 1.50 -4.58
C LEU A 130 8.12 2.32 -5.62
N LEU A 131 7.71 2.27 -6.89
CA LEU A 131 8.33 3.04 -7.96
C LEU A 131 8.21 4.55 -7.72
N ALA A 132 7.10 5.02 -7.15
CA ALA A 132 6.93 6.41 -6.71
C ALA A 132 8.00 6.79 -5.67
N GLY A 133 8.16 6.00 -4.60
CA GLY A 133 9.14 6.22 -3.54
C GLY A 133 10.59 6.17 -4.03
N LEU A 134 10.89 5.23 -4.93
CA LEU A 134 12.22 5.10 -5.55
C LEU A 134 12.54 6.29 -6.49
N ASN A 135 11.58 6.75 -7.29
CA ASN A 135 11.73 7.93 -8.14
C ASN A 135 12.02 9.20 -7.31
N ALA A 136 11.36 9.35 -6.16
CA ALA A 136 11.64 10.43 -5.22
C ALA A 136 13.05 10.34 -4.60
N SER A 137 13.52 9.12 -4.34
CA SER A 137 14.83 8.85 -3.73
C SER A 137 15.99 9.15 -4.68
N LYS A 138 15.92 8.70 -5.94
CA LYS A 138 16.96 8.93 -6.95
C LYS A 138 17.28 10.43 -7.12
N ARG A 139 16.25 11.28 -7.13
CA ARG A 139 16.41 12.74 -7.26
C ARG A 139 17.12 13.39 -6.09
N ARG A 140 16.94 12.86 -4.88
CA ARG A 140 17.62 13.36 -3.69
C ARG A 140 19.12 13.04 -3.74
N VAL A 141 19.46 11.85 -4.23
CA VAL A 141 20.88 11.44 -4.42
C VAL A 141 21.55 12.34 -5.45
N SER A 142 20.94 12.55 -6.62
CA SER A 142 21.47 13.46 -7.66
C SER A 142 21.67 14.87 -7.12
N ALA A 143 20.65 15.48 -6.49
CA ALA A 143 20.75 16.83 -5.95
C ALA A 143 21.82 16.97 -4.86
N ARG A 144 22.08 15.91 -4.07
CA ARG A 144 23.16 15.91 -3.08
C ARG A 144 24.54 15.79 -3.74
N ALA A 145 24.67 14.94 -4.76
CA ALA A 145 25.91 14.82 -5.52
C ALA A 145 26.29 16.15 -6.20
N ASP A 146 25.31 16.81 -6.83
CA ASP A 146 25.50 18.13 -7.45
C ASP A 146 25.97 19.18 -6.42
N ALA A 147 25.39 19.18 -5.21
CA ALA A 147 25.77 20.11 -4.15
C ALA A 147 27.19 19.85 -3.59
N VAL A 148 27.64 18.59 -3.56
CA VAL A 148 28.99 18.22 -3.10
C VAL A 148 30.05 18.53 -4.17
N ALA A 149 29.70 18.50 -5.46
CA ALA A 149 30.61 18.84 -6.55
C ALA A 149 30.79 20.36 -6.76
N ALA A 150 29.87 21.18 -6.24
CA ALA A 150 29.89 22.64 -6.39
C ALA A 150 31.09 23.40 -5.76
N PRO A 151 31.80 22.94 -4.70
CA PRO A 151 32.89 23.74 -4.09
C PRO A 151 34.26 23.64 -4.78
N THR A 152 34.50 22.69 -5.70
CA THR A 152 35.84 22.51 -6.29
C THR A 152 36.15 23.42 -7.48
N ALA A 153 35.14 24.04 -8.10
CA ALA A 153 35.35 24.94 -9.25
C ALA A 153 35.71 26.38 -8.84
N ALA A 154 35.40 26.81 -7.61
CA ALA A 154 35.61 28.18 -7.15
C ALA A 154 37.00 28.41 -6.51
N SER A 155 37.73 27.35 -6.17
CA SER A 155 39.09 27.44 -5.59
C SER A 155 40.22 27.16 -6.59
N ALA A 156 39.90 26.88 -7.86
CA ALA A 156 40.87 26.57 -8.90
C ALA A 156 41.22 27.78 -9.81
N SER A 157 40.74 28.97 -9.45
CA SER A 157 40.93 30.22 -10.21
C SER A 157 41.62 31.33 -9.39
N ALA A 158 42.40 30.97 -8.37
CA ALA A 158 43.27 31.89 -7.61
C ALA A 158 44.73 31.43 -7.75
#